data_AF-A0A7V5Q9M4-F1
#
_entry.id   AF-A0A7V5Q9M4-F1
#
_cell.length_a   1.000
_cell.length_b   1.000
_cell.length_c   1.000
_cell.angle_alpha   90.00
_cell.angle_beta   90.00
_cell.angle_gamma   90.00
#
_symmetry.space_group_name_H-M   'P 1'
#
loop_
_entity.id
_entity.type
_entity.pdbx_description
1 polymer ?
#
loop_
_entity_poly.entity_id
_entity_poly.type
_entity_poly.pdbx_seq_one_letter_code
_entity_poly.pdbx_strand_id
1 'polypeptide(L)'
;EELLRAVGEVDWIDDELLMDAVTAVSGSGPAYVFLLVECMAAAGKKLGLEPELAMRIARQTVIGSGELMRRSPAEAAALRRDVTSPGGTTEAALKVLRHEDAMEKLMGRAIEAAAKRSAELS
;
A
#
# COMPACT_ATOMS: atom_id res chain seq x y z
N GLU A 1 15.88 -20.85 4.28
CA GLU A 1 15.53 -20.04 3.10
C GLU A 1 14.65 -20.81 2.11
N GLU A 2 15.10 -21.95 1.56
CA GLU A 2 14.39 -22.72 0.52
C GLU A 2 12.94 -23.09 0.89
N LEU A 3 12.69 -23.50 2.13
CA LEU A 3 11.33 -23.78 2.62
C LEU A 3 10.41 -22.54 2.59
N LEU A 4 10.93 -21.37 2.93
CA LEU A 4 10.14 -20.13 3.00
C LEU A 4 9.89 -19.54 1.60
N ARG A 5 10.80 -19.78 0.65
CA ARG A 5 10.63 -19.35 -0.76
C ARG A 5 9.43 -20.01 -1.45
N ALA A 6 8.89 -21.10 -0.90
CA ALA A 6 7.67 -21.74 -1.40
C ALA A 6 6.41 -20.87 -1.21
N VAL A 7 6.43 -19.92 -0.28
CA VAL A 7 5.27 -19.07 0.07
C VAL A 7 5.46 -17.58 -0.24
N GLY A 8 6.64 -17.17 -0.72
CA GLY A 8 6.92 -15.77 -1.07
C GLY A 8 8.39 -15.47 -1.30
N GLU A 9 8.69 -14.19 -1.49
CA GLU A 9 10.06 -13.69 -1.52
C GLU A 9 10.69 -13.74 -0.12
N VAL A 10 12.00 -13.95 -0.07
CA VAL A 10 12.77 -14.07 1.17
C VAL A 10 14.06 -13.30 1.02
N ASP A 11 14.30 -12.42 1.98
CA ASP A 11 15.49 -11.60 2.09
C ASP A 11 16.09 -11.70 3.50
N TRP A 12 17.40 -11.49 3.58
CA TRP A 12 18.14 -11.46 4.82
C TRP A 12 18.39 -10.03 5.26
N ILE A 13 18.31 -9.80 6.57
CA ILE A 13 18.76 -8.58 7.22
C ILE A 13 19.97 -8.92 8.09
N ASP A 14 21.00 -8.08 8.05
CA ASP A 14 22.24 -8.30 8.79
C ASP A 14 22.14 -7.91 10.27
N ASP A 15 21.16 -7.07 10.61
CA ASP A 15 20.92 -6.56 11.97
C ASP A 15 19.50 -6.93 12.42
N GLU A 16 19.43 -7.69 13.52
CA GLU A 16 18.16 -8.13 14.14
C GLU A 16 17.32 -6.95 14.64
N LEU A 17 17.94 -5.81 14.95
CA LEU A 17 17.22 -4.57 15.32
C LEU A 17 16.33 -4.03 14.19
N LEU A 18 16.54 -4.47 12.94
CA LEU A 18 15.68 -4.12 11.82
C LEU A 18 14.39 -4.97 11.76
N MET A 19 14.25 -6.02 12.58
CA MET A 19 13.09 -6.91 12.54
C MET A 19 11.78 -6.21 12.92
N ASP A 20 11.82 -5.23 13.83
CA ASP A 20 10.65 -4.41 14.17
C ASP A 20 10.17 -3.57 12.97
N ALA A 21 11.11 -3.02 12.20
CA ALA A 21 10.81 -2.28 10.99
C ALA A 21 10.23 -3.21 9.89
N VAL A 22 10.82 -4.40 9.72
CA VAL A 22 10.29 -5.43 8.81
C VAL A 22 8.87 -5.80 9.20
N THR A 23 8.61 -6.09 10.48
CA THR A 23 7.29 -6.43 11.00
C THR A 23 6.28 -5.30 10.77
N ALA A 24 6.67 -4.05 10.99
CA ALA A 24 5.81 -2.90 10.76
C ALA A 24 5.43 -2.68 9.29
N VAL A 25 6.34 -3.01 8.36
CA VAL A 25 6.11 -2.85 6.91
C VAL A 25 5.40 -4.05 6.30
N SER A 26 5.90 -5.27 6.51
CA SER A 26 5.42 -6.48 5.81
C SER A 26 4.49 -7.33 6.67
N GLY A 27 4.75 -7.44 7.99
CA GLY A 27 3.88 -8.19 8.90
C GLY A 27 2.52 -7.51 9.08
N SER A 28 2.54 -6.21 9.33
CA SER A 28 1.33 -5.38 9.45
C SER A 28 0.82 -4.85 8.10
N GLY A 29 1.67 -4.87 7.07
CA GLY A 29 1.41 -4.35 5.71
C GLY A 29 0.06 -4.76 5.09
N PRO A 30 -0.32 -6.06 5.10
CA PRO A 30 -1.59 -6.51 4.54
C PRO A 30 -2.80 -5.77 5.11
N ALA A 31 -2.81 -5.44 6.40
CA ALA A 31 -3.92 -4.71 7.02
C ALA A 31 -4.06 -3.29 6.45
N TYR A 32 -2.95 -2.62 6.14
CA TYR A 32 -2.98 -1.29 5.52
C TYR A 32 -3.60 -1.34 4.12
N VAL A 33 -3.29 -2.38 3.36
CA VAL A 33 -3.85 -2.61 2.02
C VAL A 33 -5.34 -2.93 2.08
N PHE A 34 -5.78 -3.73 3.04
CA PHE A 34 -7.21 -4.02 3.24
C PHE A 34 -7.99 -2.76 3.63
N LEU A 35 -7.45 -1.96 4.54
CA LEU A 35 -8.05 -0.68 4.92
C LEU A 35 -8.12 0.29 3.73
N LEU A 36 -7.10 0.34 2.88
CA LEU A 36 -7.12 1.14 1.65
C LEU A 36 -8.29 0.73 0.74
N VAL A 37 -8.51 -0.57 0.54
CA VAL A 37 -9.64 -1.09 -0.24
C VAL A 37 -10.98 -0.67 0.38
N GLU A 38 -11.12 -0.76 1.70
CA GLU A 38 -12.33 -0.32 2.42
C GLU A 38 -12.59 1.18 2.22
N CYS A 39 -11.56 2.02 2.37
CA CYS A 39 -11.66 3.47 2.16
C CYS A 39 -12.05 3.81 0.72
N MET A 40 -11.44 3.16 -0.27
CA MET A 40 -11.75 3.35 -1.69
C MET A 40 -13.19 2.94 -2.00
N ALA A 41 -13.63 1.78 -1.51
CA ALA A 41 -15.00 1.31 -1.70
C ALA A 41 -16.01 2.25 -1.04
N ALA A 42 -15.73 2.72 0.18
CA ALA A 42 -16.60 3.69 0.87
C ALA A 42 -16.69 5.02 0.11
N ALA A 43 -15.58 5.52 -0.45
CA ALA A 43 -15.59 6.72 -1.29
C ALA A 43 -16.42 6.51 -2.57
N GLY A 44 -16.27 5.35 -3.24
CA GLY A 44 -17.08 4.99 -4.40
C GLY A 44 -18.58 4.97 -4.12
N LYS A 45 -18.99 4.41 -2.97
CA LYS A 45 -20.40 4.42 -2.53
C LYS A 45 -20.94 5.83 -2.34
N LYS A 46 -20.15 6.74 -1.75
CA LYS A 46 -20.53 8.15 -1.59
C LYS A 46 -20.73 8.86 -2.93
N LEU A 47 -20.11 8.38 -3.99
CA LEU A 47 -20.29 8.86 -5.36
C LEU A 47 -21.46 8.18 -6.10
N GLY A 48 -22.22 7.32 -5.41
CA GLY A 48 -23.42 6.67 -5.95
C GLY A 48 -23.20 5.28 -6.52
N LEU A 49 -22.01 4.68 -6.35
CA LEU A 49 -21.82 3.28 -6.73
C LEU A 49 -22.58 2.34 -5.79
N GLU A 50 -23.15 1.30 -6.39
CA GLU A 50 -23.70 0.17 -5.65
C GLU A 50 -22.59 -0.45 -4.75
N PRO A 51 -22.86 -0.73 -3.46
CA PRO A 51 -21.91 -1.31 -2.51
C PRO A 51 -21.04 -2.47 -3.01
N GLU A 52 -21.62 -3.50 -3.65
CA GLU A 52 -20.89 -4.66 -4.15
C GLU A 52 -19.98 -4.28 -5.33
N LEU A 53 -20.45 -3.43 -6.25
CA LEU A 53 -19.63 -2.89 -7.33
C LEU A 53 -18.45 -2.08 -6.79
N ALA A 54 -18.68 -1.17 -5.84
CA ALA A 54 -17.65 -0.31 -5.26
C ALA A 54 -16.53 -1.14 -4.60
N MET A 55 -16.91 -2.17 -3.84
CA MET A 55 -15.95 -3.10 -3.23
C MET A 55 -15.17 -3.89 -4.28
N ARG A 56 -15.88 -4.43 -5.28
CA ARG A 56 -15.26 -5.22 -6.35
C ARG A 56 -14.21 -4.43 -7.12
N ILE A 57 -14.52 -3.20 -7.54
CA ILE A 57 -13.58 -2.38 -8.31
C ILE A 57 -12.41 -1.89 -7.45
N ALA A 58 -12.63 -1.54 -6.17
CA ALA A 58 -11.56 -1.14 -5.26
C ALA A 58 -10.56 -2.28 -5.06
N ARG A 59 -11.06 -3.49 -4.79
CA ARG A 59 -10.23 -4.69 -4.64
C ARG A 59 -9.44 -5.01 -5.92
N GLN A 60 -10.11 -5.01 -7.08
CA GLN A 60 -9.44 -5.30 -8.35
C GLN A 60 -8.40 -4.24 -8.72
N THR A 61 -8.63 -2.98 -8.37
CA THR A 61 -7.64 -1.91 -8.58
C THR A 61 -6.35 -2.17 -7.82
N VAL A 62 -6.46 -2.57 -6.54
CA VAL A 62 -5.29 -2.90 -5.71
C VAL A 62 -4.58 -4.15 -6.23
N ILE A 63 -5.32 -5.21 -6.56
CA ILE A 63 -4.74 -6.46 -7.11
C ILE A 63 -4.01 -6.17 -8.43
N GLY A 64 -4.66 -5.49 -9.36
CA GLY A 64 -4.08 -5.18 -10.67
C GLY A 64 -2.86 -4.27 -10.57
N SER A 65 -2.86 -3.31 -9.66
CA SER A 65 -1.71 -2.44 -9.40
C SER A 65 -0.54 -3.22 -8.80
N GLY A 66 -0.81 -4.11 -7.84
CA GLY A 66 0.21 -4.98 -7.26
C GLY A 66 0.80 -5.94 -8.29
N GLU A 67 -0.03 -6.53 -9.16
CA GLU A 67 0.44 -7.42 -10.22
C GLU A 67 1.26 -6.69 -11.29
N LEU A 68 0.86 -5.47 -11.66
CA LEU A 68 1.65 -4.63 -12.57
C LEU A 68 3.02 -4.32 -11.96
N MET A 69 3.06 -3.97 -10.68
CA MET A 69 4.31 -3.70 -9.97
C MET A 69 5.19 -4.95 -9.86
N ARG A 70 4.61 -6.12 -9.60
CA ARG A 70 5.33 -7.40 -9.55
C ARG A 70 5.96 -7.80 -10.89
N ARG A 71 5.30 -7.47 -12.00
CA ARG A 71 5.74 -7.87 -13.36
C ARG A 71 6.60 -6.84 -14.07
N SER A 72 6.53 -5.58 -13.65
CA SER A 72 7.26 -4.49 -14.29
C SER A 72 8.65 -4.34 -13.68
N PRO A 73 9.70 -4.11 -14.48
CA PRO A 73 11.00 -3.71 -13.95
C PRO A 73 11.05 -2.22 -13.54
N ALA A 74 9.96 -1.48 -13.77
CA ALA A 74 9.92 -0.05 -13.48
C ALA A 74 9.62 0.24 -12.01
N GLU A 75 10.27 1.27 -11.47
CA GLU A 75 10.01 1.80 -10.15
C GLU A 75 8.55 2.22 -9.95
N ALA A 76 8.02 2.08 -8.73
CA ALA A 76 6.65 2.49 -8.39
C ALA A 76 6.35 3.95 -8.74
N ALA A 77 7.34 4.84 -8.60
CA ALA A 77 7.21 6.24 -9.00
C ALA A 77 7.03 6.44 -10.51
N ALA A 78 7.64 5.57 -11.33
CA ALA A 78 7.45 5.57 -12.78
C ALA A 78 6.05 5.06 -13.14
N LEU A 79 5.66 3.89 -12.60
CA LEU A 79 4.31 3.33 -12.81
C LEU A 79 3.20 4.34 -12.45
N ARG A 80 3.35 5.06 -11.34
CA ARG A 80 2.42 6.14 -10.95
C ARG A 80 2.36 7.26 -11.99
N ARG A 81 3.50 7.69 -12.54
CA ARG A 81 3.54 8.74 -13.58
C ARG A 81 2.87 8.27 -14.86
N ASP A 82 3.11 7.02 -15.26
CA ASP A 82 2.58 6.46 -16.51
C ASP A 82 1.05 6.40 -16.52
N VAL A 83 0.41 6.28 -15.36
CA VAL A 83 -1.06 6.31 -15.20
C VAL A 83 -1.63 7.70 -14.85
N THR A 84 -0.80 8.75 -14.91
CA THR A 84 -1.18 10.13 -14.58
C THR A 84 -1.07 11.03 -15.81
N SER A 85 -2.21 11.30 -16.45
CA SER A 85 -2.28 12.28 -17.53
C SER A 85 -2.33 13.72 -16.99
N PRO A 86 -1.64 14.70 -17.63
CA PRO A 86 -1.73 16.11 -17.25
C PRO A 86 -3.19 16.62 -17.29
N GLY A 87 -3.64 17.24 -16.20
CA GLY A 87 -5.03 17.71 -16.06
C GLY A 87 -6.09 16.61 -15.93
N GLY A 88 -5.69 15.34 -15.82
CA GLY A 88 -6.59 14.20 -15.68
C GLY A 88 -7.13 13.98 -14.27
N THR A 89 -8.04 13.01 -14.13
CA THR A 89 -8.66 12.65 -12.84
C THR A 89 -7.64 12.08 -11.84
N THR A 90 -6.67 11.29 -12.31
CA THR A 90 -5.58 10.77 -11.47
C THR A 90 -4.74 11.91 -10.90
N GLU A 91 -4.41 12.92 -11.71
CA GLU A 91 -3.63 14.07 -11.25
C GLU A 91 -4.39 14.84 -10.17
N ALA A 92 -5.69 15.07 -10.35
CA ALA A 92 -6.53 15.74 -9.36
C ALA A 92 -6.56 14.98 -8.02
N ALA A 93 -6.71 13.65 -8.04
CA ALA A 93 -6.66 12.83 -6.83
C ALA A 93 -5.27 12.87 -6.17
N LEU A 94 -4.19 12.74 -6.96
CA LEU A 94 -2.82 12.77 -6.45
C LEU A 94 -2.44 14.13 -5.84
N LYS A 95 -2.98 15.25 -6.35
CA LYS A 95 -2.81 16.56 -5.72
C LYS A 95 -3.31 16.57 -4.28
N VAL A 96 -4.45 15.93 -4.01
CA VAL A 96 -4.99 15.81 -2.64
C VAL A 96 -4.13 14.87 -1.80
N LEU A 97 -3.81 13.67 -2.31
CA LEU A 97 -3.05 12.66 -1.58
C LEU A 97 -1.61 13.09 -1.24
N ARG A 98 -1.02 13.98 -2.07
CA ARG A 98 0.34 14.51 -1.88
C ARG A 98 0.39 15.90 -1.29
N HIS A 99 -0.75 16.56 -1.08
CA HIS A 99 -0.78 17.90 -0.49
C HIS A 99 -0.08 17.86 0.88
N GLU A 100 0.93 18.71 1.09
CA GLU A 100 1.73 18.74 2.32
C GLU A 100 2.26 17.36 2.76
N ASP A 101 2.59 16.48 1.80
CA ASP A 101 3.07 15.12 2.05
C ASP A 101 2.10 14.28 2.89
N ALA A 102 0.78 14.54 2.76
CA ALA A 102 -0.25 13.95 3.62
C ALA A 102 -0.18 12.42 3.70
N MET A 103 -0.09 11.74 2.56
CA MET A 103 -0.01 10.27 2.52
C MET A 103 1.30 9.76 3.14
N GLU A 104 2.43 10.41 2.87
CA GLU A 104 3.74 10.01 3.40
C GLU A 104 3.77 10.17 4.92
N LYS A 105 3.27 11.29 5.44
CA LYS A 105 3.15 11.54 6.89
C LYS A 105 2.16 10.61 7.59
N LEU A 106 1.07 10.24 6.92
CA LEU A 106 0.10 9.29 7.47
C LEU A 106 0.72 7.90 7.60
N MET A 107 1.30 7.39 6.51
CA MET A 107 1.92 6.07 6.49
C MET A 107 3.14 6.00 7.41
N GLY A 108 3.98 7.05 7.44
CA GLY A 108 5.13 7.13 8.33
C GLY A 108 4.71 6.99 9.80
N ARG A 109 3.71 7.75 10.25
CA ARG A 109 3.20 7.63 11.63
C ARG A 109 2.57 6.26 11.93
N ALA A 110 1.86 5.66 10.97
CA ALA A 110 1.23 4.36 11.15
C ALA A 110 2.29 3.25 11.30
N ILE A 111 3.32 3.26 10.44
CA ILE A 111 4.43 2.30 10.47
C ILE A 111 5.29 2.50 11.72
N GLU A 112 5.58 3.74 12.11
CA GLU A 112 6.31 4.03 13.35
C GLU A 112 5.56 3.53 14.59
N ALA A 113 4.23 3.69 14.64
CA ALA A 113 3.41 3.16 15.72
C ALA A 113 3.46 1.62 15.76
N ALA A 114 3.41 0.95 14.60
CA ALA A 114 3.52 -0.51 14.51
C ALA A 114 4.91 -1.01 14.94
N ALA A 115 5.99 -0.34 14.49
CA ALA A 115 7.37 -0.68 14.86
C ALA A 115 7.60 -0.51 16.36
N LYS A 116 7.15 0.62 16.93
CA LYS A 116 7.21 0.85 18.38
C LYS A 116 6.47 -0.25 19.14
N ARG A 117 5.29 -0.66 18.67
CA ARG A 117 4.53 -1.72 19.33
C ARG A 117 5.21 -3.09 19.23
N SER A 118 5.85 -3.38 18.10
CA SER A 118 6.65 -4.61 17.92
C SER A 118 7.82 -4.67 18.92
N ALA A 119 8.53 -3.54 19.09
CA ALA A 119 9.63 -3.43 20.05
C ALA A 119 9.18 -3.58 21.52
N GLU A 120 7.95 -3.17 21.85
CA GLU A 120 7.37 -3.36 23.19
C GLU A 120 6.96 -4.81 23.50
N LEU A 121 6.79 -5.65 22.47
CA LEU A 121 6.34 -7.03 22.59
C LEU A 121 7.49 -8.05 22.59
N SER A 122 8.68 -7.62 22.20
CA SER A 122 9.90 -8.43 22.09
C SER A 122 10.76 -8.30 23.35
#